data_AF-B1LXC2-F1
#
_entry.id   AF-B1LXC2-F1
#
_cell.length_a   1.000
_cell.length_b   1.000
_cell.length_c   1.000
_cell.angle_alpha   90.00
_cell.angle_beta   90.00
_cell.angle_gamma   90.00
#
_symmetry.space_group_name_H-M   'P 1'
#
loop_
_entity.id
_entity.type
_entity.pdbx_description
1 polymer ?
#
loop_
_entity_poly.entity_id
_entity_poly.type
_entity_poly.pdbx_seq_one_letter_code
_entity_poly.pdbx_strand_id
1 'polypeptide(L)'
;MTEAHKRLPAYSLEARRRLVAHLQPAIAPMSGEDVCRAVRDDEKNDSQLRTDLGHIRSNDAGRHSLIGEKRLFWLCERLGVDPWLALSGAPAPKVLKPRTH
;
A
#
# COMPACT_ATOMS: atom_id res chain seq x y z
N MET A 1 -11.03 -6.55 30.16
CA MET A 1 -10.22 -7.63 29.57
C MET A 1 -9.74 -7.12 28.23
N THR A 2 -8.45 -6.81 28.13
CA THR A 2 -7.82 -6.19 26.96
C THR A 2 -7.94 -7.10 25.74
N GLU A 3 -8.60 -6.59 24.70
CA GLU A 3 -8.77 -7.26 23.42
C GLU A 3 -7.42 -7.72 22.89
N ALA A 4 -7.21 -9.03 22.93
CA ALA A 4 -6.09 -9.66 22.28
C ALA A 4 -6.18 -9.30 20.80
N HIS A 5 -5.36 -8.34 20.38
CA HIS A 5 -5.09 -8.02 18.97
C HIS A 5 -4.82 -9.35 18.29
N LYS A 6 -5.82 -9.85 17.54
CA LYS A 6 -5.70 -11.09 16.77
C LYS A 6 -4.45 -10.95 15.94
N ARG A 7 -3.37 -11.63 16.37
CA ARG A 7 -2.12 -11.69 15.62
C ARG A 7 -2.52 -12.22 14.25
N LEU A 8 -2.54 -11.32 13.27
CA LEU A 8 -2.72 -11.72 11.89
C LEU A 8 -1.65 -12.78 11.60
N PRO A 9 -1.99 -13.88 10.90
CA PRO A 9 -1.03 -14.94 10.63
C PRO A 9 0.25 -14.33 10.06
N ALA A 10 1.43 -14.79 10.49
CA ALA A 10 2.72 -14.23 10.05
C ALA A 10 2.83 -14.14 8.52
N TYR A 11 2.23 -15.10 7.81
CA TYR A 11 2.06 -15.11 6.36
C TYR A 11 1.36 -13.87 5.81
N SER A 12 0.30 -13.39 6.47
CA SER A 12 -0.43 -12.18 6.09
C SER A 12 0.37 -10.90 6.39
N LEU A 13 1.23 -10.90 7.42
CA LEU A 13 2.09 -9.74 7.68
C LEU A 13 3.18 -9.59 6.62
N GLU A 14 3.82 -10.70 6.24
CA GLU A 14 4.88 -10.69 5.23
C GLU A 14 4.33 -10.37 3.83
N ALA A 15 3.18 -10.94 3.46
CA ALA A 15 2.45 -10.58 2.24
C ALA A 15 2.18 -9.06 2.16
N ARG A 16 1.69 -8.45 3.25
CA ARG A 16 1.45 -7.01 3.30
C ARG A 16 2.73 -6.18 3.18
N ARG A 17 3.81 -6.58 3.85
CA ARG A 17 5.12 -5.92 3.72
C ARG A 17 5.61 -5.94 2.28
N ARG A 18 5.46 -7.07 1.58
CA ARG A 18 5.84 -7.20 0.17
C ARG A 18 4.99 -6.31 -0.73
N LEU A 19 3.68 -6.29 -0.52
CA LEU A 19 2.76 -5.39 -1.26
C LEU A 19 3.14 -3.91 -1.02
N VAL A 20 3.37 -3.51 0.22
CA VAL A 20 3.79 -2.15 0.58
C VAL A 20 5.12 -1.78 -0.08
N ALA A 21 6.10 -2.67 -0.07
CA ALA A 21 7.39 -2.44 -0.70
C ALA A 21 7.28 -2.20 -2.22
N HIS A 22 6.33 -2.86 -2.90
CA HIS A 22 6.05 -2.64 -4.33
C HIS A 22 5.20 -1.40 -4.60
N LEU A 23 4.33 -1.01 -3.66
CA LEU A 23 3.54 0.23 -3.74
C LEU A 23 4.39 1.49 -3.48
N GLN A 24 5.33 1.41 -2.55
CA GLN A 24 6.21 2.53 -2.16
C GLN A 24 6.88 3.25 -3.35
N PRO A 25 7.53 2.56 -4.32
CA PRO A 25 8.14 3.21 -5.48
C PRO A 25 7.13 3.81 -6.46
N ALA A 26 5.87 3.36 -6.46
CA ALA A 26 4.80 3.97 -7.24
C ALA A 26 4.32 5.29 -6.62
N ILE A 27 4.25 5.35 -5.28
CA ILE A 27 3.72 6.53 -4.56
C ILE A 27 4.79 7.56 -4.17
N ALA A 28 6.06 7.17 -4.11
CA ALA A 28 7.18 8.04 -3.72
C ALA A 28 7.37 9.25 -4.64
N PRO A 29 7.25 9.14 -5.98
CA PRO A 29 7.41 10.30 -6.86
C PRO A 29 6.18 11.22 -6.93
N MET A 30 5.05 10.83 -6.33
CA MET A 30 3.78 11.55 -6.43
C MET A 30 3.49 12.33 -5.14
N SER A 31 2.81 13.48 -5.23
CA SER A 31 2.26 14.13 -4.03
C SER A 31 1.10 13.28 -3.47
N GLY A 32 0.74 13.48 -2.19
CA GLY A 32 -0.41 12.77 -1.61
C GLY A 32 -1.71 13.06 -2.38
N GLU A 33 -1.87 14.29 -2.85
CA GLU A 33 -3.02 14.72 -3.66
C GLU A 33 -3.03 14.06 -5.05
N ASP A 34 -1.86 13.92 -5.70
CA ASP A 34 -1.77 13.24 -6.99
C ASP A 34 -2.10 11.75 -6.86
N VAL A 35 -1.70 11.10 -5.77
CA VAL A 35 -2.10 9.72 -5.50
C VAL A 35 -3.60 9.62 -5.25
N CYS A 36 -4.19 10.51 -4.45
CA CYS A 36 -5.66 10.56 -4.28
C CYS A 36 -6.38 10.76 -5.63
N ARG A 37 -5.88 11.66 -6.48
CA ARG A 37 -6.44 11.91 -7.81
C ARG A 37 -6.32 10.71 -8.75
N ALA A 38 -5.18 10.01 -8.73
CA ALA A 38 -4.93 8.83 -9.56
C ALA A 38 -5.81 7.65 -9.13
N VAL A 39 -6.03 7.51 -7.83
CA VAL A 39 -6.82 6.43 -7.24
C VAL A 39 -8.33 6.68 -7.37
N ARG A 40 -8.78 7.95 -7.49
CA ARG A 40 -10.19 8.38 -7.54
C ARG A 40 -11.04 7.66 -6.50
N ASP A 41 -10.71 7.86 -5.23
CA ASP A 41 -11.57 7.42 -4.13
C ASP A 41 -12.81 8.33 -4.00
N ASP A 42 -13.81 7.85 -3.27
CA ASP A 42 -14.95 8.67 -2.83
C ASP A 42 -14.43 9.74 -1.85
N GLU A 43 -14.91 10.99 -1.92
CA GLU A 43 -14.46 12.08 -1.05
C GLU A 43 -14.54 11.73 0.45
N LYS A 44 -15.42 10.79 0.81
CA LYS A 44 -15.57 10.30 2.19
C LYS A 44 -14.41 9.42 2.68
N ASN A 45 -13.65 8.80 1.78
CA ASN A 45 -12.55 7.89 2.10
C ASN A 45 -11.16 8.54 1.95
N ASP A 46 -11.11 9.78 1.46
CA ASP A 46 -9.90 10.56 1.22
C ASP A 46 -9.01 10.68 2.47
N SER A 47 -9.61 10.83 3.64
CA SER A 47 -8.91 10.89 4.94
C SER A 47 -8.23 9.56 5.30
N GLN A 48 -8.91 8.43 5.05
CA GLN A 48 -8.33 7.11 5.27
C GLN A 48 -7.22 6.84 4.25
N LEU A 49 -7.41 7.23 2.98
CA LEU A 49 -6.41 7.10 1.94
C LEU A 49 -5.13 7.87 2.30
N ARG A 50 -5.24 9.13 2.73
CA ARG A 50 -4.08 9.92 3.19
C ARG A 50 -3.34 9.24 4.34
N THR A 51 -4.08 8.64 5.28
CA THR A 51 -3.49 7.88 6.40
C THR A 51 -2.73 6.66 5.91
N ASP A 52 -3.32 5.88 5.01
CA ASP A 52 -2.68 4.69 4.44
C ASP A 52 -1.43 5.06 3.64
N LEU A 53 -1.47 6.14 2.86
CA LEU A 53 -0.30 6.64 2.15
C LEU A 53 0.80 7.07 3.12
N GLY A 54 0.45 7.69 4.25
CA GLY A 54 1.37 7.98 5.33
C GLY A 54 2.01 6.72 5.90
N HIS A 55 1.24 5.64 6.07
CA HIS A 55 1.74 4.34 6.51
C HIS A 55 2.64 3.65 5.48
N ILE A 56 2.32 3.71 4.18
CA ILE A 56 3.12 3.10 3.09
C ILE A 56 4.45 3.86 2.92
N ARG A 57 4.43 5.19 3.04
CA ARG A 57 5.65 6.02 2.99
C ARG A 57 6.53 5.83 4.22
N SER A 58 5.90 5.56 5.36
CA SER A 58 6.62 5.21 6.58
C SER A 58 7.28 3.85 6.37
N ASN A 59 8.59 3.77 6.51
CA ASN A 59 9.33 2.50 6.50
C ASN A 59 9.11 1.69 7.81
N ASP A 60 7.95 1.88 8.44
CA ASP A 60 7.57 1.28 9.72
C ASP A 60 6.70 0.05 9.46
N ALA A 61 7.31 -1.12 9.65
CA ALA A 61 6.67 -2.41 9.44
C ALA A 61 5.49 -2.69 10.40
N GLY A 62 5.40 -1.96 11.52
CA GLY A 62 4.25 -2.00 12.43
C GLY A 62 3.05 -1.28 11.84
N ARG A 63 3.25 -0.13 11.21
CA ARG A 63 2.19 0.64 10.54
C ARG A 63 1.61 -0.06 9.32
N HIS A 64 2.40 -0.86 8.60
CA HIS A 64 1.91 -1.65 7.45
C HIS A 64 0.84 -2.68 7.86
N SER A 65 0.86 -3.13 9.12
CA SER A 65 -0.14 -4.07 9.64
C SER A 65 -1.52 -3.44 9.85
N LEU A 66 -1.60 -2.09 9.91
CA LEU A 66 -2.82 -1.32 10.08
C LEU A 66 -3.60 -1.18 8.76
N ILE A 67 -2.95 -1.43 7.63
CA ILE A 67 -3.60 -1.40 6.31
C ILE A 67 -4.20 -2.77 6.04
N GLY A 68 -5.50 -2.79 5.74
CA GLY A 68 -6.20 -4.01 5.36
C GLY A 68 -5.67 -4.56 4.03
N GLU A 69 -5.55 -5.88 3.93
CA GLU A 69 -5.04 -6.57 2.73
C GLU A 69 -5.84 -6.20 1.47
N LYS A 70 -7.18 -6.22 1.54
CA LYS A 70 -8.05 -5.79 0.43
C LYS A 70 -7.74 -4.37 -0.05
N ARG A 71 -7.36 -3.47 0.86
CA ARG A 71 -7.03 -2.08 0.55
C ARG A 71 -5.68 -1.98 -0.17
N LEU A 72 -4.71 -2.82 0.19
CA LEU A 72 -3.43 -2.91 -0.54
C LEU A 72 -3.63 -3.46 -1.96
N PHE A 73 -4.43 -4.51 -2.13
CA PHE A 73 -4.75 -5.01 -3.48
C PHE A 73 -5.45 -3.95 -4.34
N TRP A 74 -6.41 -3.24 -3.76
CA TRP A 74 -7.08 -2.14 -4.43
C TRP A 74 -6.13 -1.01 -4.83
N LEU A 75 -5.20 -0.62 -3.95
CA LEU A 75 -4.14 0.34 -4.29
C LEU A 75 -3.22 -0.18 -5.41
N CYS A 76 -2.90 -1.47 -5.41
CA CYS A 76 -2.09 -2.09 -6.47
C CYS A 76 -2.76 -1.94 -7.84
N GLU A 77 -4.05 -2.30 -7.93
CA GLU A 77 -4.83 -2.18 -9.16
C GLU A 77 -4.87 -0.73 -9.67
N ARG A 78 -5.14 0.22 -8.77
CA ARG A 78 -5.26 1.65 -9.13
C ARG A 78 -3.95 2.30 -9.52
N LEU A 79 -2.84 1.87 -8.93
CA LEU A 79 -1.50 2.40 -9.20
C LEU A 79 -0.74 1.60 -10.26
N GLY A 80 -1.36 0.58 -10.86
CA GLY A 80 -0.74 -0.26 -11.88
C GLY A 80 0.42 -1.11 -11.36
N VAL A 81 0.39 -1.47 -10.08
CA VAL A 81 1.36 -2.37 -9.44
C VAL A 81 0.80 -3.80 -9.52
N ASP A 82 1.62 -4.76 -9.95
CA ASP A 82 1.22 -6.16 -9.96
C ASP A 82 1.33 -6.78 -8.56
N PRO A 83 0.21 -7.11 -7.89
CA PRO A 83 0.23 -7.66 -6.55
C PRO A 83 0.80 -9.09 -6.52
N TRP A 84 0.66 -9.87 -7.60
CA TRP A 84 1.19 -11.23 -7.65
C TRP A 84 2.71 -11.24 -7.75
N LEU A 85 3.28 -10.29 -8.50
CA LEU A 85 4.71 -10.05 -8.51
C LEU A 85 5.23 -9.71 -7.11
N ALA A 86 4.53 -8.84 -6.38
CA ALA A 86 4.91 -8.51 -5.00
C ALA A 86 4.88 -9.75 -4.08
N LEU A 87 3.82 -10.55 -4.16
CA LEU A 87 3.66 -11.74 -3.33
C LEU A 87 4.67 -12.85 -3.66
N SER A 88 5.12 -12.94 -4.92
CA SER A 88 6.12 -13.92 -5.37
C SER A 88 7.48 -13.81 -4.66
N GLY A 89 7.75 -12.69 -3.99
CA GLY A 89 9.05 -12.40 -3.36
C GLY A 89 10.04 -11.71 -4.31
N ALA A 90 9.60 -11.36 -5.53
CA ALA A 90 10.39 -10.54 -6.43
C ALA A 90 10.72 -9.18 -5.77
N PRO A 91 11.92 -8.64 -6.02
CA PRO A 91 12.30 -7.33 -5.48
C PRO A 91 11.38 -6.23 -6.01
N ALA A 92 11.07 -5.25 -5.17
CA ALA A 92 10.29 -4.09 -5.58
C ALA A 92 11.03 -3.31 -6.68
N PRO A 93 10.32 -2.81 -7.71
CA PRO A 93 10.92 -1.99 -8.74
C PRO A 93 11.50 -0.72 -8.12
N LYS A 94 12.76 -0.39 -8.44
CA LYS A 94 13.48 0.71 -7.75
C LYS A 94 12.87 2.09 -8.00
N VAL A 95 12.18 2.29 -9.13
CA VAL A 95 11.37 3.48 -9.46
C VAL A 95 10.37 3.06 -10.55
N LEU A 96 9.06 3.16 -10.31
CA LEU A 96 8.09 3.12 -11.39
C LEU A 96 8.02 4.52 -11.99
N LYS A 97 8.53 4.72 -13.21
CA LYS A 97 8.21 5.94 -13.95
C LYS A 97 6.69 5.97 -14.12
N PRO A 98 5.99 7.07 -13.77
CA PRO A 98 4.57 7.15 -14.03
C PRO A 98 4.34 6.94 -15.52
N ARG A 99 3.44 6.00 -15.87
CA ARG A 99 2.98 5.80 -17.24
C ARG A 99 2.37 7.12 -17.71
N THR A 100 3.13 7.83 -18.53
CA THR A 100 2.65 9.00 -19.27
C THR A 100 1.75 8.45 -20.37
N HIS A 101 0.44 8.65 -20.22
CA HIS A 101 -0.53 8.50 -21.30
C HIS A 101 -0.91 9.89 -21.81
#